data_AF-A0A2V7FG89-F1
#
_entry.id   AF-A0A2V7FG89-F1
#
_cell.length_a   1.000
_cell.length_b   1.000
_cell.length_c   1.000
_cell.angle_alpha   90.00
_cell.angle_beta   90.00
_cell.angle_gamma   90.00
#
_symmetry.space_group_name_H-M   'P 1'
#
loop_
_entity.id
_entity.type
_entity.pdbx_description
1 polymer ?
#
loop_
_entity_poly.entity_id
_entity_poly.type
_entity_poly.pdbx_seq_one_letter_code
_entity_poly.pdbx_strand_id
1 'polypeptide(L)' 'MSVPLSQMWTVATYVLKQRLRRNRRYPLVLMLEPLFRCNLACAGCGKIQYPGHILRKHLTVEQCLAAVEE' A
#
# COMPACT_ATOMS: atom_id res chain seq x y z
N MET A 1 12.63 2.98 9.40
CA MET A 1 11.94 4.06 10.12
C MET A 1 10.88 3.43 11.00
N SER A 2 10.93 3.65 12.30
CA SER A 2 9.88 3.19 13.24
C SER A 2 8.70 4.14 13.21
N VAL A 3 7.47 3.60 13.25
CA VAL A 3 6.25 4.41 13.30
C VAL A 3 6.16 5.06 14.69
N PRO A 4 5.92 6.38 14.81
CA PRO A 4 5.72 7.04 16.10
C PRO A 4 4.57 6.40 16.89
N LEU A 5 4.73 6.28 18.22
CA LEU A 5 3.72 5.69 19.10
C LEU A 5 2.36 6.43 19.02
N SER A 6 2.39 7.76 18.83
CA SER A 6 1.17 8.57 18.65
C SER A 6 0.38 8.19 17.39
N GLN A 7 1.06 7.86 16.30
CA GLN A 7 0.43 7.43 15.06
C GLN A 7 -0.17 6.03 15.23
N MET A 8 0.57 5.11 15.87
CA MET A 8 0.06 3.77 16.19
C MET A 8 -1.21 3.84 17.03
N TRP A 9 -1.22 4.68 18.08
CA TRP A 9 -2.38 4.87 18.95
C TRP A 9 -3.60 5.42 18.20
N THR A 10 -3.38 6.40 17.33
CA THR A 10 -4.45 7.01 16.52
C THR A 10 -5.10 5.99 15.59
N VAL A 11 -4.29 5.20 14.88
CA VAL A 11 -4.80 4.16 13.98
C VAL A 11 -5.51 3.05 14.77
N ALA A 12 -4.91 2.59 15.88
CA ALA A 12 -5.49 1.53 16.70
C ALA A 12 -6.86 1.90 17.27
N THR A 13 -6.99 3.09 17.87
CA THR A 13 -8.25 3.57 18.43
C THR A 13 -9.33 3.76 17.37
N TYR A 14 -8.95 4.26 16.18
CA TYR A 14 -9.85 4.36 15.04
C TYR A 14 -10.39 3.00 14.58
N VAL A 15 -9.50 2.03 14.35
CA VAL A 15 -9.89 0.67 13.91
C VAL A 15 -10.80 -0.01 14.93
N LEU A 16 -10.46 0.07 16.22
CA LEU A 16 -11.28 -0.51 17.30
C LEU A 16 -12.68 0.13 17.35
N LYS A 17 -12.77 1.46 17.23
CA LYS A 17 -14.05 2.19 17.22
C LYS A 17 -14.94 1.74 16.05
N GLN A 18 -14.38 1.60 14.84
CA GLN A 18 -15.17 1.19 13.67
C GLN A 18 -15.65 -0.26 13.78
N ARG A 19 -14.82 -1.17 14.31
CA ARG A 19 -15.21 -2.56 14.61
C ARG A 19 -16.32 -2.64 15.65
N LEU A 20 -16.22 -1.90 16.76
CA LEU A 20 -17.25 -1.84 17.81
C LEU A 20 -18.58 -1.30 17.28
N ARG A 21 -18.54 -0.35 16.34
CA ARG A 21 -19.72 0.19 15.66
C ARG A 21 -20.29 -0.75 14.57
N ARG A 22 -19.74 -1.96 14.42
CA ARG A 22 -20.09 -2.95 13.37
C ARG A 22 -20.02 -2.37 11.95
N ASN A 23 -19.20 -1.34 11.75
CA ASN A 23 -19.08 -0.70 10.46
C ASN A 23 -18.21 -1.60 9.57
N ARG A 24 -18.80 -2.27 8.59
CA ARG A 24 -18.08 -3.26 7.76
C ARG A 24 -17.05 -2.64 6.83
N ARG A 25 -17.27 -1.39 6.41
CA ARG A 25 -16.38 -0.64 5.52
C ARG A 25 -16.08 0.71 6.16
N TYR A 26 -14.80 0.99 6.38
CA TYR A 26 -14.34 2.27 6.94
C TYR A 26 -13.04 2.67 6.25
N PRO A 27 -12.82 3.98 5.98
CA PRO A 27 -11.69 4.42 5.19
C PRO A 27 -10.37 4.10 5.91
N LEU A 28 -9.58 3.27 5.25
CA LEU A 28 -8.15 3.11 5.48
C LEU A 28 -7.43 3.40 4.17
N VAL A 29 -6.15 3.76 4.25
CA VAL A 29 -5.36 4.02 3.05
C VAL A 29 -5.01 2.67 2.40
N LEU A 30 -5.55 2.43 1.20
CA LEU A 30 -5.07 1.39 0.30
C LEU A 30 -3.90 1.96 -0.52
N MET A 31 -2.72 1.37 -0.38
CA MET A 31 -1.57 1.67 -1.24
C MET A 31 -1.37 0.50 -2.21
N LEU A 32 -1.71 0.71 -3.48
CA LEU A 32 -1.55 -0.28 -4.54
C LEU A 32 -0.41 0.12 -5.47
N GLU A 33 0.61 -0.72 -5.58
CA GLU A 33 1.73 -0.54 -6.51
C GLU A 33 1.62 -1.53 -7.67
N PRO A 34 0.90 -1.20 -8.76
CA PRO A 34 0.64 -2.13 -9.86
C PRO A 34 1.88 -2.41 -10.71
N LEU A 35 2.87 -1.50 -10.68
CA LEU A 35 4.09 -1.57 -11.48
C LEU A 35 5.32 -1.35 -10.61
N PHE A 36 6.37 -2.12 -10.88
CA PHE A 36 7.70 -1.89 -10.32
C PHE A 36 8.61 -1.07 -11.24
N ARG A 37 8.19 -0.81 -12.49
CA ARG A 37 8.97 -0.07 -13.50
C ARG A 37 8.74 1.43 -13.37
N CYS A 38 9.78 2.18 -13.65
CA CYS A 38 9.75 3.62 -13.86
C CYS A 38 10.59 3.95 -15.11
N ASN A 39 10.23 5.00 -15.85
CA ASN A 39 11.00 5.52 -16.97
C ASN A 39 12.01 6.61 -16.55
N LEU A 40 12.11 6.90 -15.25
CA LEU A 40 13.01 7.89 -14.66
C LEU A 40 14.11 7.22 -13.83
N ALA A 41 15.25 7.90 -13.72
CA ALA A 41 16.41 7.48 -12.94
C ALA A 41 16.69 8.48 -11.80
N CYS A 42 15.76 8.59 -10.85
CA CYS A 42 15.88 9.53 -9.73
C CYS A 42 16.97 9.11 -8.74
N ALA A 43 17.81 10.05 -8.31
CA ALA A 43 18.97 9.80 -7.43
C ALA A 43 18.63 9.16 -6.07
N GLY A 44 17.38 9.27 -5.60
CA GLY A 44 16.93 8.70 -4.33
C GLY A 44 16.08 7.44 -4.43
N CYS A 45 15.86 6.89 -5.64
CA CYS A 45 14.97 5.75 -5.81
C CYS A 45 15.73 4.42 -5.69
N GLY A 46 15.36 3.57 -4.74
CA GLY A 46 15.96 2.22 -4.64
C GLY A 46 15.47 1.24 -5.71
N LYS A 47 14.28 1.47 -6.31
CA LYS A 47 13.69 0.52 -7.27
C LYS A 47 14.54 0.37 -8.53
N ILE A 48 15.19 1.43 -9.01
CA ILE A 48 16.00 1.41 -10.25
C ILE A 48 17.22 0.48 -10.15
N GLN A 49 17.64 0.11 -8.94
CA GLN A 49 18.78 -0.76 -8.69
C GLN A 49 18.42 -2.25 -8.78
N TYR A 50 17.14 -2.58 -8.94
CA TYR A 50 16.70 -3.98 -9.02
C TYR A 50 17.01 -4.63 -10.38
N PRO A 51 17.27 -5.95 -10.40
CA PRO A 51 17.40 -6.71 -11.63
C PRO A 51 16.19 -6.55 -12.56
N GLY A 52 16.44 -6.53 -13.88
CA GLY A 52 15.39 -6.28 -14.87
C GLY A 52 14.19 -7.24 -14.81
N HIS A 53 14.38 -8.49 -14.38
CA HIS A 53 13.29 -9.44 -14.21
C HIS A 53 12.36 -9.08 -13.03
N ILE A 54 12.87 -8.43 -11.98
CA ILE A 54 12.06 -7.89 -10.89
C ILE A 54 11.29 -6.66 -11.36
N LEU A 55 11.98 -5.76 -12.09
CA LEU A 55 11.33 -4.56 -12.63
C LEU A 55 10.16 -4.93 -13.53
N ARG A 56 10.24 -5.99 -14.34
CA ARG A 56 9.16 -6.43 -15.25
C ARG A 56 7.91 -6.97 -14.54
N LYS A 57 7.93 -7.17 -13.22
CA LYS A 57 6.74 -7.58 -12.47
C LYS A 57 5.67 -6.50 -12.53
N HIS A 58 4.45 -6.91 -12.83
CA HIS A 58 3.28 -6.06 -12.89
C HIS A 58 2.05 -6.87 -12.53
N LEU A 59 1.03 -6.17 -12.04
CA LEU A 59 -0.30 -6.74 -11.84
C LEU A 59 -1.12 -6.57 -13.12
N THR A 60 -1.98 -7.55 -13.39
CA THR A 60 -3.05 -7.44 -14.38
C THR A 60 -4.16 -6.52 -13.84
N VAL A 61 -5.04 -6.07 -14.72
CA VAL A 61 -6.17 -5.21 -14.34
C VAL A 61 -7.10 -5.97 -13.39
N GLU A 62 -7.37 -7.23 -13.68
CA GLU A 62 -8.22 -8.11 -12.88
C GLU A 62 -7.67 -8.27 -11.46
N GLN A 63 -6.35 -8.46 -11.32
CA GLN A 63 -5.69 -8.50 -10.02
C GLN A 63 -5.80 -7.17 -9.25
N CYS A 64 -5.68 -6.04 -9.95
CA CYS A 64 -5.82 -4.72 -9.33
C CYS A 64 -7.25 -4.49 -8.81
N LEU A 65 -8.25 -4.86 -9.59
CA LEU A 65 -9.67 -4.71 -9.21
C LEU A 65 -10.02 -5.62 -8.03
N ALA A 66 -9.57 -6.89 -8.07
CA ALA A 66 -9.77 -7.82 -6.97
C ALA A 66 -9.17 -7.29 -5.65
N ALA A 67 -8.00 -6.65 -5.68
CA ALA A 67 -7.37 -6.07 -4.50
C ALA A 67 -8.10 -4.85 -3.92
N VAL A 68 -8.94 -4.17 -4.70
CA VAL A 68 -9.76 -3.02 -4.24
C VAL A 68 -11.08 -3.48 -3.63
N GLU A 69 -11.57 -4.67 -4.01
CA GLU A 69 -12.84 -5.22 -3.53
C GLU A 69 -12.74 -6.01 -2.21
N GLU A 70 -11.52 -6.40 -1.80
CA GLU A 70 -11.21 -7.04 -0.50
C GLU A 70 -11.52 -6.11 0.69
#